data_AF-A0AAU3FAG0-F1
#
_entry.id   AF-A0AAU3FAG0-F1
#
_cell.length_a   1.000
_cell.length_b   1.000
_cell.length_c   1.000
_cell.angle_alpha   90.00
_cell.angle_beta   90.00
_cell.angle_gamma   90.00
#
_symmetry.space_group_name_H-M   'P 1'
#
loop_
_entity.id
_entity.type
_entity.pdbx_description
1 polymer ?
#
loop_
_entity_poly.entity_id
_entity_poly.type
_entity_poly.pdbx_seq_one_letter_code
_entity_poly.pdbx_strand_id
1 'polypeptide(L)'
;MPIISTEDQHLTVLNLFTTDAPEKQDKLLAEMRKIVDAATYEGWISSTVHAGQDKPGTANFIQWRSGEDLQARYAGEEFKHRTLPVFGEITTSIRLLQNEIAFTQHHPSIGDTIEVSPTRDDLTVIEVFGVAESDQGDLVDALGPSQDWLLDVPGYRSHSVLRGLAARGLEGSFVVVYSQWADKDSYDAFRALPHGEQSPARQKSQARVESLATSSDWNTYRVVHTRSAGQ
;
A
#
# COMPACT_ATOMS: atom_id res chain seq x y z
N MET A 1 -13.19 3.28 -10.99
CA MET A 1 -12.48 3.18 -9.71
C MET A 1 -11.44 2.08 -9.83
N PRO A 2 -10.27 2.22 -9.21
CA PRO A 2 -9.22 1.20 -9.28
C PRO A 2 -9.64 -0.10 -8.57
N ILE A 3 -9.32 -1.23 -9.21
CA ILE A 3 -9.54 -2.59 -8.70
C ILE A 3 -8.18 -3.23 -8.46
N ILE A 4 -8.05 -4.00 -7.39
CA ILE A 4 -6.86 -4.80 -7.09
C ILE A 4 -7.18 -6.26 -7.44
N SER A 5 -6.39 -6.85 -8.34
CA SER A 5 -6.52 -8.25 -8.78
C SER A 5 -5.14 -8.89 -9.01
N THR A 6 -5.04 -10.20 -8.81
CA THR A 6 -3.88 -11.00 -9.22
C THR A 6 -3.86 -11.30 -10.72
N GLU A 7 -5.01 -11.14 -11.40
CA GLU A 7 -5.14 -11.36 -12.84
C GLU A 7 -4.61 -10.18 -13.66
N ASP A 8 -4.54 -9.00 -13.05
CA ASP A 8 -4.08 -7.78 -13.69
C ASP A 8 -2.55 -7.85 -13.86
N GLN A 9 -2.08 -7.92 -15.11
CA GLN A 9 -0.65 -7.92 -15.45
C GLN A 9 -0.03 -6.51 -15.42
N HIS A 10 -0.51 -5.67 -14.49
CA HIS A 10 -0.08 -4.29 -14.33
C HIS A 10 1.05 -4.19 -13.31
N LEU A 11 1.92 -3.21 -13.48
CA LEU A 11 2.85 -2.80 -12.43
C LEU A 11 2.10 -2.00 -11.37
N THR A 12 2.14 -2.45 -10.12
CA THR A 12 1.58 -1.73 -8.98
C THR A 12 2.66 -0.93 -8.28
N VAL A 13 2.51 0.39 -8.25
CA VAL A 13 3.45 1.30 -7.61
C VAL A 13 2.84 1.88 -6.35
N LEU A 14 3.56 1.76 -5.23
CA LEU A 14 3.23 2.40 -3.96
C LEU A 14 4.26 3.48 -3.65
N ASN A 15 3.84 4.74 -3.74
CA ASN A 15 4.66 5.85 -3.28
C ASN A 15 4.27 6.19 -1.85
N LEU A 16 5.18 5.99 -0.90
CA LEU A 16 4.99 6.25 0.52
C LEU A 16 5.83 7.45 0.93
N PHE A 17 5.19 8.44 1.54
CA PHE A 17 5.82 9.66 2.02
C PHE A 17 5.56 9.80 3.51
N THR A 18 6.61 10.01 4.30
CA THR A 18 6.46 10.38 5.71
C THR A 18 6.79 11.85 5.91
N THR A 19 6.18 12.47 6.91
CA THR A 19 6.50 13.83 7.31
C THR A 19 6.40 13.99 8.83
N ASP A 20 6.84 15.12 9.35
CA ASP A 20 6.95 15.40 10.78
C ASP A 20 5.84 16.35 11.30
N ALA A 21 4.96 16.85 10.43
CA ALA A 21 3.94 17.82 10.78
C ALA A 21 2.64 17.66 9.95
N PRO A 22 1.45 17.83 10.57
CA PRO A 22 0.17 17.79 9.86
C PRO A 22 0.08 18.79 8.70
N GLU A 23 0.62 19.99 8.85
CA GLU A 23 0.59 21.03 7.81
C GLU A 23 1.43 20.64 6.59
N LYS A 24 2.48 19.82 6.77
CA LYS A 24 3.25 19.25 5.67
C LYS A 24 2.50 18.11 4.99
N GLN A 25 1.71 17.32 5.75
CA GLN A 25 0.81 16.31 5.16
C GLN A 25 -0.23 16.98 4.26
N ASP A 26 -0.86 18.07 4.69
CA ASP A 26 -1.85 18.79 3.86
C ASP A 26 -1.22 19.32 2.56
N LYS A 27 0.01 19.84 2.63
CA LYS A 27 0.76 20.25 1.44
C LYS A 27 1.07 19.06 0.52
N LEU A 28 1.49 17.92 1.08
CA LEU A 28 1.72 16.69 0.31
C LEU A 28 0.45 16.26 -0.42
N LEU A 29 -0.69 16.22 0.26
CA LEU A 29 -1.98 15.87 -0.34
C LEU A 29 -2.35 16.81 -1.48
N ALA A 30 -2.16 18.12 -1.29
CA ALA A 30 -2.43 19.12 -2.32
C ALA A 30 -1.54 18.93 -3.57
N GLU A 31 -0.23 18.70 -3.39
CA GLU A 31 0.69 18.47 -4.51
C GLU A 31 0.42 17.13 -5.23
N MET A 32 0.15 16.05 -4.48
CA MET A 32 -0.23 14.77 -5.06
C MET A 32 -1.51 14.87 -5.87
N ARG A 33 -2.52 15.59 -5.36
CA ARG A 33 -3.77 15.81 -6.07
C ARG A 33 -3.56 16.53 -7.39
N LYS A 34 -2.76 17.61 -7.41
CA LYS A 34 -2.40 18.33 -8.64
C LYS A 34 -1.77 17.41 -9.68
N ILE A 35 -0.83 16.54 -9.26
CA ILE A 35 -0.17 15.59 -10.17
C ILE A 35 -1.18 14.57 -10.72
N VAL A 36 -2.03 14.03 -9.86
CA VAL A 36 -3.04 13.03 -10.26
C VAL A 36 -4.06 13.64 -11.22
N ASP A 37 -4.54 14.85 -10.96
CA ASP A 37 -5.52 15.54 -11.81
C ASP A 37 -4.93 15.93 -13.17
N ALA A 38 -3.63 16.24 -13.22
CA ALA A 38 -2.92 16.55 -14.47
C ALA A 38 -2.34 15.31 -15.19
N ALA A 39 -2.47 14.11 -14.61
CA ALA A 39 -1.83 12.92 -15.14
C ALA A 39 -2.37 12.55 -16.54
N THR A 40 -1.47 12.58 -17.52
CA THR A 40 -1.70 12.18 -18.93
C THR A 40 -0.56 11.31 -19.46
N TYR A 41 0.18 10.67 -18.55
CA TYR A 41 1.35 9.88 -18.88
C TYR A 41 0.95 8.62 -19.65
N GLU A 42 1.70 8.31 -20.70
CA GLU A 42 1.50 7.06 -21.42
C GLU A 42 1.68 5.86 -20.48
N GLY A 43 0.76 4.89 -20.55
CA GLY A 43 0.77 3.70 -19.72
C GLY A 43 0.33 3.92 -18.26
N TRP A 44 0.06 5.15 -17.81
CA TRP A 44 -0.58 5.38 -16.52
C TRP A 44 -2.05 4.92 -16.57
N ILE A 45 -2.48 4.11 -15.61
CA ILE A 45 -3.84 3.55 -15.54
C ILE A 45 -4.66 4.28 -14.48
N SER A 46 -4.12 4.41 -13.26
CA SER A 46 -4.84 5.05 -12.15
C SER A 46 -3.91 5.51 -11.04
N SER A 47 -4.38 6.42 -10.20
CA SER A 47 -3.75 6.80 -8.93
C SER A 47 -4.81 6.95 -7.84
N THR A 48 -4.53 6.45 -6.65
CA THR A 48 -5.38 6.63 -5.46
C THR A 48 -4.54 7.16 -4.30
N VAL A 49 -4.87 8.38 -3.86
CA VAL A 49 -4.17 9.14 -2.82
C VAL A 49 -4.79 8.86 -1.45
N HIS A 50 -3.90 8.67 -0.49
CA HIS A 50 -4.19 8.30 0.88
C HIS A 50 -3.60 9.31 1.85
N ALA A 51 -4.37 9.69 2.88
CA ALA A 51 -3.95 10.54 3.98
C ALA A 51 -3.68 9.72 5.23
N GLY A 52 -2.48 9.84 5.81
CA GLY A 52 -2.07 9.15 7.03
C GLY A 52 -2.98 9.49 8.22
N GLN A 53 -3.23 8.51 9.08
CA GLN A 53 -4.09 8.64 10.26
C GLN A 53 -3.28 8.52 11.57
N ASP A 54 -2.43 7.50 11.71
CA ASP A 54 -1.63 7.33 12.94
C ASP A 54 -0.37 8.21 12.96
N LYS A 55 0.30 8.33 11.81
CA LYS A 55 1.49 9.17 11.64
C LYS A 55 1.31 10.11 10.45
N PRO A 56 1.83 11.36 10.54
CA PRO A 56 1.80 12.27 9.40
C PRO A 56 2.52 11.69 8.17
N GLY A 57 1.82 11.66 7.05
CA GLY A 57 2.32 11.10 5.80
C GLY A 57 1.22 10.86 4.79
N THR A 58 1.62 10.42 3.60
CA THR A 58 0.70 10.10 2.50
C THR A 58 1.14 8.84 1.79
N ALA A 59 0.19 8.18 1.13
CA ALA A 59 0.48 7.09 0.20
C ALA A 59 -0.23 7.33 -1.13
N ASN A 60 0.38 6.88 -2.22
CA ASN A 60 -0.28 6.80 -3.52
C ASN A 60 -0.21 5.36 -4.02
N PHE A 61 -1.36 4.74 -4.24
CA PHE A 61 -1.50 3.47 -4.93
C PHE A 61 -1.71 3.74 -6.41
N ILE A 62 -0.77 3.33 -7.26
CA ILE A 62 -0.74 3.72 -8.67
C ILE A 62 -0.64 2.45 -9.52
N GLN A 63 -1.45 2.40 -10.57
CA GLN A 63 -1.40 1.32 -11.55
C GLN A 63 -0.74 1.83 -12.83
N TRP A 64 0.25 1.08 -13.30
CA TRP A 64 0.94 1.32 -14.56
C TRP A 64 0.85 0.09 -15.44
N ARG A 65 0.74 0.30 -16.75
CA ARG A 65 0.75 -0.77 -17.74
C ARG A 65 2.07 -1.54 -17.71
N SER A 66 3.20 -0.86 -17.52
CA SER A 66 4.52 -1.50 -17.47
C SER A 66 5.54 -0.69 -16.67
N GLY A 67 6.66 -1.35 -16.32
CA GLY A 67 7.82 -0.66 -15.75
C GLY A 67 8.52 0.28 -16.72
N GLU A 68 8.44 0.03 -18.04
CA GLU A 68 8.98 0.91 -19.07
C GLU A 68 8.27 2.26 -19.07
N ASP A 69 6.93 2.24 -19.05
CA ASP A 69 6.09 3.43 -18.97
C ASP A 69 6.41 4.25 -17.70
N LEU A 70 6.62 3.57 -16.57
CA LEU A 70 7.04 4.21 -15.32
C LEU A 70 8.45 4.83 -15.41
N GLN A 71 9.41 4.14 -16.03
CA GLN A 71 10.76 4.71 -16.18
C GLN A 71 10.75 5.92 -17.11
N ALA A 72 9.92 5.95 -18.16
CA ALA A 72 9.74 7.12 -19.00
C ALA A 72 9.23 8.34 -18.20
N ARG A 73 8.25 8.13 -17.30
CA ARG A 73 7.79 9.14 -16.33
C ARG A 73 8.94 9.65 -15.46
N TYR A 74 9.76 8.75 -14.91
CA TYR A 74 10.90 9.11 -14.06
C TYR A 74 12.04 9.80 -14.81
N ALA A 75 12.19 9.55 -16.11
CA ALA A 75 13.17 10.22 -16.96
C ALA A 75 12.78 11.66 -17.30
N GLY A 76 11.49 12.01 -17.21
CA GLY A 76 10.97 13.33 -17.55
C GLY A 76 11.48 14.45 -16.63
N GLU A 77 11.71 15.62 -17.22
CA GLU A 77 12.27 16.80 -16.55
C GLU A 77 11.39 17.31 -15.40
N GLU A 78 10.06 17.25 -15.55
CA GLU A 78 9.12 17.64 -14.50
C GLU A 78 9.33 16.82 -13.22
N PHE A 79 9.50 15.50 -13.36
CA PHE A 79 9.68 14.63 -12.21
C PHE A 79 11.01 14.92 -11.49
N LYS A 80 12.09 15.09 -12.26
CA LYS A 80 13.45 15.32 -11.74
C LYS A 80 13.61 16.71 -11.11
N HIS A 81 13.10 17.75 -11.76
CA HIS A 81 13.41 19.13 -11.40
C HIS A 81 12.30 19.85 -10.66
N ARG A 82 11.11 19.27 -10.56
CA ARG A 82 9.99 19.85 -9.82
C ARG A 82 9.44 18.90 -8.76
N THR A 83 9.01 17.70 -9.15
CA THR A 83 8.34 16.78 -8.22
C THR A 83 9.27 16.33 -7.09
N LEU A 84 10.44 15.77 -7.38
CA LEU A 84 11.33 15.29 -6.33
C LEU A 84 11.82 16.40 -5.38
N PRO A 85 12.26 17.58 -5.85
CA PRO A 85 12.68 18.66 -4.96
C PRO A 85 11.57 19.14 -4.02
N VAL A 86 10.37 19.41 -4.57
CA VAL A 86 9.23 19.88 -3.75
C VAL A 86 8.86 18.86 -2.68
N PHE A 87 8.82 17.57 -3.03
CA PHE A 87 8.53 16.53 -2.05
C PHE A 87 9.67 16.38 -1.03
N GLY A 88 10.94 16.54 -1.43
CA GLY A 88 12.09 16.48 -0.53
C GLY A 88 12.08 17.56 0.55
N GLU A 89 11.51 18.75 0.29
CA GLU A 89 11.40 19.83 1.28
C GLU A 89 10.33 19.58 2.36
N ILE A 90 9.32 18.78 2.05
CA ILE A 90 8.14 18.56 2.91
C ILE A 90 8.01 17.13 3.43
N THR A 91 8.99 16.27 3.15
CA THR A 91 9.02 14.88 3.62
C THR A 91 10.25 14.61 4.47
N THR A 92 10.09 13.66 5.40
CA THR A 92 11.20 13.08 6.17
C THR A 92 11.72 11.80 5.51
N SER A 93 10.88 11.11 4.74
CA SER A 93 11.29 9.99 3.90
C SER A 93 10.40 9.82 2.69
N ILE A 94 10.99 9.28 1.62
CA ILE A 94 10.30 8.97 0.36
C ILE A 94 10.67 7.53 -0.01
N ARG A 95 9.66 6.68 -0.18
CA ARG A 95 9.81 5.32 -0.74
C ARG A 95 8.93 5.18 -1.98
N LEU A 96 9.54 4.85 -3.11
CA LEU A 96 8.83 4.58 -4.37
C LEU A 96 8.95 3.09 -4.67
N LEU A 97 7.94 2.32 -4.33
CA LEU A 97 7.95 0.86 -4.34
C LEU A 97 7.26 0.33 -5.60
N GLN A 98 7.96 -0.46 -6.39
CA GLN A 98 7.43 -1.16 -7.56
C GLN A 98 7.12 -2.61 -7.16
N ASN A 99 5.92 -3.08 -7.48
CA ASN A 99 5.40 -4.36 -7.00
C ASN A 99 4.55 -5.07 -8.05
N GLU A 100 4.43 -6.38 -7.86
CA GLU A 100 3.34 -7.20 -8.43
C GLU A 100 2.39 -7.65 -7.32
N ILE A 101 1.12 -7.88 -7.66
CA ILE A 101 0.13 -8.40 -6.72
C ILE A 101 0.27 -9.93 -6.71
N ALA A 102 0.78 -10.48 -5.61
CA ALA A 102 1.05 -11.90 -5.47
C ALA A 102 -0.13 -12.68 -4.87
N PHE A 103 -0.96 -12.02 -4.07
CA PHE A 103 -2.13 -12.63 -3.44
C PHE A 103 -3.20 -11.57 -3.13
N THR A 104 -4.47 -11.98 -3.17
CA THR A 104 -5.61 -11.18 -2.73
C THR A 104 -6.59 -12.07 -1.95
N GLN A 105 -7.21 -11.51 -0.92
CA GLN A 105 -8.32 -12.13 -0.19
C GLN A 105 -9.30 -11.03 0.22
N HIS A 106 -10.59 -11.33 0.18
CA HIS A 106 -11.63 -10.41 0.64
C HIS A 106 -12.74 -11.15 1.36
N HIS A 107 -13.35 -10.45 2.31
CA HIS A 107 -14.54 -10.92 2.98
C HIS A 107 -15.72 -10.91 1.99
N PRO A 108 -16.58 -11.96 1.95
CA PRO A 108 -17.68 -12.03 0.97
C PRO A 108 -18.65 -10.84 1.01
N SER A 109 -18.71 -10.10 2.13
CA SER A 109 -19.58 -8.93 2.25
C SER A 109 -19.21 -7.74 1.37
N ILE A 110 -18.00 -7.71 0.79
CA ILE A 110 -17.58 -6.59 -0.06
C ILE A 110 -17.79 -6.83 -1.57
N GLY A 111 -18.42 -7.94 -1.95
CA GLY A 111 -18.65 -8.35 -3.34
C GLY A 111 -17.45 -9.05 -3.96
N ASP A 112 -17.42 -9.13 -5.29
CA ASP A 112 -16.46 -9.97 -6.03
C ASP A 112 -15.09 -9.30 -6.28
N THR A 113 -14.95 -8.00 -5.96
CA THR A 113 -13.74 -7.23 -6.31
C THR A 113 -13.24 -6.38 -5.15
N ILE A 114 -11.92 -6.22 -5.07
CA ILE A 114 -11.26 -5.32 -4.12
C ILE A 114 -11.14 -3.95 -4.77
N GLU A 115 -12.11 -3.08 -4.49
CA GLU A 115 -12.12 -1.70 -4.96
C GLU A 115 -11.41 -0.78 -3.95
N VAL A 116 -10.62 0.17 -4.46
CA VAL A 116 -10.07 1.26 -3.64
C VAL A 116 -10.72 2.59 -4.05
N SER A 117 -11.50 3.17 -3.14
CA SER A 117 -12.28 4.38 -3.43
C SER A 117 -12.49 5.25 -2.19
N PRO A 118 -12.52 6.59 -2.33
CA PRO A 118 -12.85 7.50 -1.23
C PRO A 118 -14.29 7.32 -0.71
N THR A 119 -15.21 6.75 -1.50
CA THR A 119 -16.62 6.61 -1.10
C THR A 119 -16.90 5.37 -0.25
N ARG A 120 -15.96 4.43 -0.18
CA ARG A 120 -16.11 3.18 0.60
C ARG A 120 -15.81 3.36 2.08
N ASP A 121 -15.18 4.48 2.43
CA ASP A 121 -14.72 4.82 3.77
C ASP A 121 -13.97 3.66 4.47
N ASP A 122 -13.17 2.93 3.68
CA ASP A 122 -12.28 1.90 4.19
C ASP A 122 -11.18 2.56 5.03
N LEU A 123 -10.95 2.06 6.25
CA LEU A 123 -9.65 2.26 6.88
C LEU A 123 -8.65 1.40 6.11
N THR A 124 -7.64 2.05 5.52
CA THR A 124 -6.58 1.36 4.80
C THR A 124 -5.36 1.22 5.70
N VAL A 125 -4.73 0.05 5.70
CA VAL A 125 -3.47 -0.19 6.38
C VAL A 125 -2.44 -0.66 5.37
N ILE A 126 -1.29 0.01 5.36
CA ILE A 126 -0.16 -0.36 4.51
C ILE A 126 1.02 -0.68 5.43
N GLU A 127 1.47 -1.92 5.36
CA GLU A 127 2.63 -2.43 6.12
C GLU A 127 3.68 -2.96 5.15
N VAL A 128 4.91 -2.48 5.30
CA VAL A 128 6.06 -2.86 4.48
C VAL A 128 7.00 -3.70 5.33
N PHE A 129 7.25 -4.93 4.89
CA PHE A 129 8.17 -5.86 5.52
C PHE A 129 9.47 -5.94 4.74
N GLY A 130 10.60 -5.75 5.41
CA GLY A 130 11.91 -6.15 4.88
C GLY A 130 12.09 -7.66 5.05
N VAL A 131 12.79 -8.30 4.11
CA VAL A 131 13.01 -9.76 4.13
C VAL A 131 14.32 -10.12 3.43
N ALA A 132 14.91 -11.26 3.77
CA ALA A 132 16.01 -11.82 2.98
C ALA A 132 15.51 -12.20 1.58
N GLU A 133 16.35 -12.05 0.55
CA GLU A 133 15.95 -12.35 -0.84
C GLU A 133 15.50 -13.81 -1.01
N SER A 134 16.18 -14.75 -0.37
CA SER A 134 15.82 -16.19 -0.38
C SER A 134 14.44 -16.48 0.23
N ASP A 135 13.97 -15.60 1.11
CA ASP A 135 12.82 -15.84 1.98
C ASP A 135 11.59 -15.03 1.52
N GLN A 136 11.71 -14.20 0.46
CA GLN A 136 10.64 -13.35 -0.02
C GLN A 136 9.38 -14.15 -0.42
N GLY A 137 9.57 -15.29 -1.10
CA GLY A 137 8.48 -16.17 -1.47
C GLY A 137 7.74 -16.76 -0.26
N ASP A 138 8.50 -17.18 0.75
CA ASP A 138 7.94 -17.75 1.98
C ASP A 138 7.20 -16.69 2.82
N LEU A 139 7.70 -15.44 2.82
CA LEU A 139 7.01 -14.34 3.49
C LEU A 139 5.71 -13.97 2.77
N VAL A 140 5.68 -13.98 1.44
CA VAL A 140 4.43 -13.80 0.67
C VAL A 140 3.41 -14.86 1.05
N ASP A 141 3.82 -16.13 1.16
CA ASP A 141 2.93 -17.23 1.56
C ASP A 141 2.43 -17.10 3.01
N ALA A 142 3.30 -16.63 3.92
CA ALA A 142 2.96 -16.39 5.33
C ALA A 142 2.01 -15.20 5.53
N LEU A 143 2.09 -14.18 4.66
CA LEU A 143 1.25 -12.98 4.71
C LEU A 143 -0.05 -13.11 3.92
N GLY A 144 -0.14 -14.07 2.98
CA GLY A 144 -1.30 -14.27 2.12
C GLY A 144 -2.06 -15.56 2.45
N PRO A 145 -1.82 -16.67 1.73
CA PRO A 145 -2.54 -17.94 1.90
C PRO A 145 -2.60 -18.48 3.34
N SER A 146 -1.59 -18.18 4.17
CA SER A 146 -1.57 -18.60 5.59
C SER A 146 -2.49 -17.76 6.51
N GLN A 147 -3.22 -16.78 5.96
CA GLN A 147 -4.08 -15.85 6.70
C GLN A 147 -5.56 -15.92 6.29
N ASP A 148 -6.04 -17.11 5.93
CA ASP A 148 -7.46 -17.40 5.70
C ASP A 148 -8.34 -17.00 6.91
N TRP A 149 -7.80 -17.18 8.12
CA TRP A 149 -8.41 -16.83 9.40
C TRP A 149 -8.77 -15.34 9.52
N LEU A 150 -8.24 -14.44 8.68
CA LEU A 150 -8.66 -13.03 8.64
C LEU A 150 -10.14 -12.88 8.26
N LEU A 151 -10.71 -13.84 7.52
CA LEU A 151 -12.13 -13.82 7.13
C LEU A 151 -13.06 -13.83 8.33
N ASP A 152 -12.63 -14.36 9.47
CA ASP A 152 -13.42 -14.41 10.70
C ASP A 152 -13.19 -13.21 11.63
N VAL A 153 -12.30 -12.28 11.26
CA VAL A 153 -11.95 -11.14 12.11
C VAL A 153 -12.98 -10.01 11.95
N PRO A 154 -13.60 -9.54 13.06
CA PRO A 154 -14.53 -8.41 13.01
C PRO A 154 -13.90 -7.17 12.36
N GLY A 155 -14.63 -6.59 11.40
CA GLY A 155 -14.21 -5.39 10.68
C GLY A 155 -13.19 -5.62 9.56
N TYR A 156 -12.67 -6.83 9.36
CA TYR A 156 -11.86 -7.15 8.19
C TYR A 156 -12.68 -7.04 6.90
N ARG A 157 -12.14 -6.38 5.87
CA ARG A 157 -12.76 -6.28 4.54
C ARG A 157 -11.94 -6.99 3.47
N SER A 158 -10.65 -6.69 3.37
CA SER A 158 -9.77 -7.32 2.39
C SER A 158 -8.29 -7.19 2.77
N HIS A 159 -7.45 -7.99 2.14
CA HIS A 159 -6.04 -7.67 2.02
C HIS A 159 -5.46 -8.14 0.68
N SER A 160 -4.34 -7.53 0.32
CA SER A 160 -3.55 -7.86 -0.85
C SER A 160 -2.07 -7.90 -0.44
N VAL A 161 -1.37 -8.93 -0.88
CA VAL A 161 0.07 -9.09 -0.66
C VAL A 161 0.78 -8.75 -1.95
N LEU A 162 1.64 -7.74 -1.87
CA LEU A 162 2.39 -7.21 -3.00
C LEU A 162 3.85 -7.65 -2.85
N ARG A 163 4.37 -8.35 -3.85
CA ARG A 163 5.78 -8.73 -3.90
C ARG A 163 6.60 -7.55 -4.42
N GLY A 164 7.59 -7.12 -3.65
CA GLY A 164 8.49 -6.05 -4.06
C GLY A 164 9.40 -6.48 -5.20
N LEU A 165 9.44 -5.67 -6.26
CA LEU A 165 10.28 -5.89 -7.45
C LEU A 165 11.50 -4.97 -7.46
N ALA A 166 11.28 -3.70 -7.15
CA ALA A 166 12.31 -2.68 -7.08
C ALA A 166 11.83 -1.53 -6.20
N ALA A 167 12.75 -0.76 -5.64
CA ALA A 167 12.41 0.42 -4.85
C ALA A 167 13.41 1.56 -5.05
N ARG A 168 12.95 2.78 -4.80
CA ARG A 168 13.81 3.92 -4.48
C ARG A 168 13.53 4.35 -3.05
N GLY A 169 14.56 4.48 -2.22
CA GLY A 169 14.43 4.83 -0.79
C GLY A 169 14.18 3.65 0.15
N LEU A 170 14.30 2.41 -0.35
CA LEU A 170 14.30 1.18 0.42
C LEU A 170 15.33 0.23 -0.20
N GLU A 171 16.19 -0.35 0.63
CA GLU A 171 17.23 -1.30 0.20
C GLU A 171 16.79 -2.73 0.53
N GLY A 172 17.19 -3.69 -0.33
CA GLY A 172 16.89 -5.12 -0.16
C GLY A 172 15.50 -5.56 -0.59
N SER A 173 15.21 -6.83 -0.38
CA SER A 173 13.92 -7.45 -0.71
C SER A 173 12.84 -7.06 0.28
N PHE A 174 11.62 -6.91 -0.20
CA PHE A 174 10.48 -6.49 0.62
C PHE A 174 9.16 -7.10 0.16
N VAL A 175 8.17 -7.10 1.04
CA VAL A 175 6.78 -7.49 0.78
C VAL A 175 5.88 -6.44 1.41
N VAL A 176 4.81 -6.05 0.73
CA VAL A 176 3.83 -5.09 1.26
C VAL A 176 2.49 -5.79 1.48
N VAL A 177 1.89 -5.55 2.64
CA VAL A 177 0.48 -5.88 2.89
C VAL A 177 -0.32 -4.59 2.81
N TYR A 178 -1.29 -4.58 1.89
CA TYR A 178 -2.32 -3.56 1.80
C TYR A 178 -3.63 -4.16 2.27
N SER A 179 -4.20 -3.68 3.37
CA SER A 179 -5.47 -4.21 3.91
C SER A 179 -6.52 -3.13 4.11
N GLN A 180 -7.79 -3.52 3.97
CA GLN A 180 -8.95 -2.68 4.17
C GLN A 180 -9.77 -3.19 5.36
N TRP A 181 -10.20 -2.25 6.18
CA TRP A 181 -10.96 -2.48 7.40
C TRP A 181 -12.18 -1.56 7.45
N ALA A 182 -13.18 -1.97 8.21
CA ALA A 182 -14.40 -1.19 8.40
C ALA A 182 -14.12 0.18 9.01
N ASP A 183 -13.28 0.21 10.03
CA ASP A 183 -12.97 1.40 10.79
C ASP A 183 -11.70 1.19 11.63
N LYS A 184 -11.23 2.28 12.26
CA LYS A 184 -10.04 2.29 13.10
C LYS A 184 -10.23 1.46 14.37
N ASP A 185 -11.40 1.51 14.99
CA ASP A 185 -11.66 0.82 16.25
C ASP A 185 -11.56 -0.71 16.08
N SER A 186 -12.12 -1.24 14.98
CA SER A 186 -12.04 -2.66 14.63
C SER A 186 -10.60 -3.10 14.37
N TYR A 187 -9.83 -2.29 13.63
CA TYR A 187 -8.42 -2.60 13.37
C TYR A 187 -7.58 -2.54 14.65
N ASP A 188 -7.76 -1.50 15.48
CA ASP A 188 -7.04 -1.33 16.73
C ASP A 188 -7.37 -2.48 17.71
N ALA A 189 -8.63 -2.91 17.79
CA ALA A 189 -9.04 -4.08 18.57
C ALA A 189 -8.39 -5.38 18.07
N PHE A 190 -8.36 -5.59 16.76
CA PHE A 190 -7.64 -6.71 16.15
C PHE A 190 -6.15 -6.70 16.51
N ARG A 191 -5.49 -5.54 16.46
CA ARG A 191 -4.06 -5.37 16.77
C ARG A 191 -3.76 -5.55 18.25
N ALA A 192 -4.64 -5.09 19.13
CA ALA A 192 -4.46 -5.13 20.58
C ALA A 192 -4.72 -6.51 21.20
N LEU A 193 -5.30 -7.46 20.46
CA LEU A 193 -5.63 -8.79 20.99
C LEU A 193 -4.38 -9.50 21.54
N PRO A 194 -4.33 -9.82 22.85
CA PRO A 194 -3.18 -10.46 23.47
C PRO A 194 -2.86 -11.81 22.83
N HIS A 195 -1.58 -12.17 22.74
CA HIS A 195 -1.15 -13.39 22.05
C HIS A 195 -1.89 -14.66 22.53
N GLY A 196 -2.11 -14.81 23.84
CA GLY A 196 -2.83 -15.96 24.40
C GLY A 196 -4.33 -16.04 24.04
N GLU A 197 -4.91 -14.94 23.57
CA GLU A 197 -6.31 -14.85 23.13
C GLU A 197 -6.46 -14.95 21.61
N GLN A 198 -5.35 -14.87 20.87
CA GLN A 198 -5.36 -15.04 19.42
C GLN A 198 -5.68 -16.49 19.04
N SER A 199 -6.33 -16.69 17.89
CA SER A 199 -6.55 -18.04 17.36
C SER A 199 -5.23 -18.77 17.08
N PRO A 200 -5.16 -20.11 17.20
CA PRO A 200 -3.95 -20.86 16.88
C PRO A 200 -3.43 -20.62 15.45
N ALA A 201 -4.34 -20.38 14.49
CA ALA A 201 -3.98 -20.07 13.10
C ALA A 201 -3.27 -18.71 12.98
N ARG A 202 -3.78 -17.68 13.68
CA ARG A 202 -3.12 -16.37 13.78
C ARG A 202 -1.76 -16.49 14.44
N GLN A 203 -1.66 -17.18 15.56
CA GLN A 203 -0.38 -17.35 16.27
C GLN A 203 0.67 -18.04 15.37
N LYS A 204 0.27 -19.10 14.66
CA LYS A 204 1.15 -19.85 13.75
C LYS A 204 1.64 -18.99 12.59
N SER A 205 0.74 -18.27 11.93
CA SER A 205 1.11 -17.39 10.80
C SER A 205 1.98 -16.23 11.27
N GLN A 206 1.66 -15.60 12.40
CA GLN A 206 2.46 -14.53 12.99
C GLN A 206 3.88 -15.00 13.34
N ALA A 207 4.03 -16.16 13.98
CA ALA A 207 5.35 -16.71 14.29
C ALA A 207 6.21 -16.95 13.04
N ARG A 208 5.58 -17.36 11.92
CA ARG A 208 6.27 -17.53 10.64
C ARG A 208 6.67 -16.19 10.03
N VAL A 209 5.81 -15.18 10.08
CA VAL A 209 6.16 -13.81 9.64
C VAL A 209 7.32 -13.28 10.47
N GLU A 210 7.27 -13.41 11.79
CA GLU A 210 8.33 -12.96 12.70
C GLU A 210 9.68 -13.66 12.48
N SER A 211 9.68 -14.93 12.05
CA SER A 211 10.92 -15.65 11.74
C SER A 211 11.53 -15.27 10.39
N LEU A 212 10.75 -14.68 9.47
CA LEU A 212 11.18 -14.34 8.11
C LEU A 212 11.45 -12.83 7.94
N ALA A 213 10.63 -11.98 8.56
CA ALA A 213 10.72 -10.54 8.41
C ALA A 213 11.95 -9.98 9.15
N THR A 214 12.76 -9.19 8.45
CA THR A 214 13.92 -8.51 9.02
C THR A 214 13.56 -7.13 9.59
N SER A 215 12.46 -6.55 9.12
CA SER A 215 11.89 -5.30 9.60
C SER A 215 10.41 -5.20 9.23
N SER A 216 9.67 -4.36 9.95
CA SER A 216 8.31 -3.94 9.58
C SER A 216 8.15 -2.45 9.84
N ASP A 217 7.50 -1.74 8.92
CA ASP A 217 7.03 -0.37 9.09
C ASP A 217 5.63 -0.22 8.51
N TRP A 218 4.74 0.48 9.23
CA TRP A 218 3.34 0.61 8.85
C TRP A 218 2.74 1.95 9.27
N ASN A 219 1.63 2.27 8.62
CA ASN A 219 0.74 3.37 8.97
C ASN A 219 -0.69 3.03 8.52
N THR A 220 -1.68 3.70 9.12
CA THR A 220 -3.08 3.66 8.70
C THR A 220 -3.42 4.90 7.86
N TYR A 221 -4.41 4.77 6.99
CA TYR A 221 -4.75 5.77 6.00
C TYR A 221 -6.25 5.83 5.73
N ARG A 222 -6.69 7.00 5.24
CA ARG A 222 -7.98 7.18 4.55
C ARG A 222 -7.74 7.51 3.08
N VAL A 223 -8.55 6.94 2.20
CA VAL A 223 -8.55 7.30 0.78
C VAL A 223 -9.21 8.67 0.63
N VAL A 224 -8.50 9.63 0.04
CA VAL A 224 -9.00 11.02 -0.09
C VAL A 224 -9.18 11.47 -1.53
N HIS A 225 -8.57 10.77 -2.49
CA HIS A 225 -8.70 11.09 -3.92
C HIS A 225 -8.38 9.88 -4.78
N THR A 226 -9.06 9.72 -5.90
CA THR A 226 -8.72 8.71 -6.90
C THR A 226 -9.05 9.23 -8.30
N ARG A 227 -8.26 8.82 -9.29
CA ARG A 227 -8.50 9.12 -10.70
C ARG A 227 -7.92 8.02 -11.58
N SER A 228 -8.63 7.68 -12.65
CA SER A 228 -8.20 6.76 -13.70
C SER A 228 -7.96 7.50 -15.02
N ALA A 229 -7.15 6.92 -15.90
CA ALA A 229 -6.95 7.44 -17.24
C ALA A 229 -8.27 7.59 -18.00
N GLY A 230 -8.42 8.71 -18.72
CA GLY A 230 -9.62 9.03 -19.49
C GLY A 230 -10.79 9.60 -18.67
N GLN A 231 -10.60 9.89 -17.38
CA GLN A 231 -11.56 10.59 -16.52
C GLN A 231 -11.11 12.02 -16.17
#